data_AF-A0AAD9Z1C2-F1
#
_entry.id   AF-A0AAD9Z1C2-F1
#
_cell.length_a   1.000
_cell.length_b   1.000
_cell.length_c   1.000
_cell.angle_alpha   90.00
_cell.angle_beta   90.00
_cell.angle_gamma   90.00
#
_symmetry.space_group_name_H-M   'P 1'
#
loop_
_entity.id
_entity.type
_entity.pdbx_description
1 polymer ?
#
loop_
_entity_poly.entity_id
_entity_poly.type
_entity_poly.pdbx_seq_one_letter_code
_entity_poly.pdbx_strand_id
1 'polypeptide(L)'
;MTITRRQAGETPRKTEFPDMVETPTRRSRPRKSTAAASPEDSKTENSDASPNTVVKKSMNENGAATSTRKAVGRPRKAGKDPKIDHTGEFEFGGSCGVSAMMLGFPPLMYYMWLGATYFDGKLPLKEKGESNTHFILVLCDLVYGGAFPTPKAWIMYWGFLLFQAACYLYLPGVTTYGKPLEHEGGKRLKYYCSGVWSFYATITVATLLHVTGLFKLYTIIDEFGPLMSVAIISGFAVSIVAYVSALYRVAEHRMTGYHVYDFFMGAELNPRMFGLLDFKMFFEVRLPWYILFLISLGTAARQYEQFGYVTGEVGFLLMAHFLYANACSKAEESIVTTWYA
;
A
#
# COMPACT_ATOMS: atom_id res chain seq x y z
N MET A 1 -13.93 -14.51 -33.32
CA MET A 1 -13.46 -13.40 -34.18
C MET A 1 -13.96 -12.09 -33.58
N THR A 2 -13.01 -11.20 -33.28
CA THR A 2 -13.11 -9.73 -33.38
C THR A 2 -13.85 -8.94 -32.28
N ILE A 3 -13.03 -8.17 -31.55
CA ILE A 3 -13.34 -7.06 -30.63
C ILE A 3 -13.89 -5.85 -31.40
N THR A 4 -14.82 -5.07 -30.82
CA THR A 4 -14.91 -3.58 -30.88
C THR A 4 -15.91 -3.11 -29.80
N ARG A 5 -15.51 -2.51 -28.66
CA ARG A 5 -15.07 -1.12 -28.34
C ARG A 5 -16.10 -0.03 -28.69
N ARG A 6 -16.78 0.53 -27.66
CA ARG A 6 -16.87 1.99 -27.32
C ARG A 6 -18.12 2.34 -26.48
N GLN A 7 -17.92 2.85 -25.27
CA GLN A 7 -18.55 4.10 -24.80
C GLN A 7 -17.84 4.57 -23.52
N ALA A 8 -16.73 5.27 -23.72
CA ALA A 8 -16.17 6.19 -22.74
C ALA A 8 -16.49 7.59 -23.25
N GLY A 9 -17.20 8.39 -22.47
CA GLY A 9 -17.50 9.77 -22.85
C GLY A 9 -18.76 10.36 -22.22
N GLU A 10 -18.83 10.42 -20.89
CA GLU A 10 -19.63 11.46 -20.23
C GLU A 10 -18.80 12.11 -19.14
N THR A 11 -18.58 13.42 -19.24
CA THR A 11 -17.98 14.25 -18.20
C THR A 11 -18.95 14.38 -17.02
N PRO A 12 -18.49 14.38 -15.75
CA PRO A 12 -19.39 14.55 -14.61
C PRO A 12 -20.04 15.94 -14.62
N ARG A 13 -21.34 15.98 -14.35
CA ARG A 13 -22.12 17.22 -14.23
C ARG A 13 -21.72 17.93 -12.92
N LYS A 14 -21.39 19.23 -13.00
CA LYS A 14 -21.02 20.06 -11.86
C LYS A 14 -22.22 20.20 -10.91
N THR A 15 -22.03 19.93 -9.62
CA THR A 15 -23.02 20.14 -8.57
C THR A 15 -23.07 21.64 -8.24
N GLU A 16 -24.24 22.26 -8.36
CA GLU A 16 -24.47 23.66 -7.97
C GLU A 16 -24.93 23.71 -6.51
N PHE A 17 -24.23 24.51 -5.69
CA PHE A 17 -24.60 24.80 -4.30
C PHE A 17 -25.19 26.23 -4.27
N PRO A 18 -26.46 26.41 -3.86
CA PRO A 18 -27.18 27.68 -4.05
C PRO A 18 -26.68 28.87 -3.21
N ASP A 19 -25.69 28.71 -2.33
CA ASP A 19 -25.24 29.77 -1.39
C ASP A 19 -23.73 30.12 -1.48
N MET A 20 -23.07 29.88 -2.62
CA MET A 20 -21.65 30.24 -2.80
C MET A 20 -21.47 31.18 -4.00
N VAL A 21 -20.89 32.37 -3.76
CA VAL A 21 -20.57 33.36 -4.81
C VAL A 21 -19.36 32.87 -5.61
N GLU A 22 -19.52 32.62 -6.92
CA GLU A 22 -18.43 32.22 -7.80
C GLU A 22 -17.52 33.41 -8.20
N THR A 23 -16.20 33.24 -8.05
CA THR A 23 -15.18 34.21 -8.48
C THR A 23 -14.98 34.14 -10.01
N PRO A 24 -14.92 35.28 -10.75
CA PRO A 24 -14.94 35.25 -12.21
C PRO A 24 -13.63 34.69 -12.80
N THR A 25 -13.76 33.71 -13.69
CA THR A 25 -12.62 33.10 -14.41
C THR A 25 -12.34 33.84 -15.73
N ARG A 26 -11.06 34.13 -15.98
CA ARG A 26 -10.56 34.87 -17.15
C ARG A 26 -10.70 34.04 -18.44
N ARG A 27 -11.51 34.51 -19.40
CA ARG A 27 -11.70 33.88 -20.72
C ARG A 27 -10.41 33.93 -21.57
N SER A 28 -9.89 32.76 -21.93
CA SER A 28 -8.88 32.58 -22.99
C SER A 28 -9.57 32.49 -24.36
N ARG A 29 -9.13 33.29 -25.35
CA ARG A 29 -9.63 33.26 -26.74
C ARG A 29 -8.80 32.28 -27.58
N PRO A 30 -9.40 31.41 -28.40
CA PRO A 30 -8.64 30.62 -29.37
C PRO A 30 -8.34 31.42 -30.64
N ARG A 31 -7.15 31.18 -31.20
CA ARG A 31 -6.57 31.85 -32.37
C ARG A 31 -7.06 31.15 -33.65
N LYS A 32 -7.54 31.94 -34.62
CA LYS A 32 -8.06 31.51 -35.93
C LYS A 32 -6.89 31.27 -36.90
N SER A 33 -6.86 30.15 -37.61
CA SER A 33 -6.05 29.94 -38.82
C SER A 33 -6.93 29.52 -40.00
N THR A 34 -6.52 29.97 -41.17
CA THR A 34 -7.24 30.10 -42.45
C THR A 34 -6.85 29.03 -43.48
N ALA A 35 -7.82 28.53 -44.27
CA ALA A 35 -7.78 28.20 -45.72
C ALA A 35 -9.03 27.33 -46.08
N ALA A 36 -10.00 27.84 -46.86
CA ALA A 36 -10.22 27.66 -48.33
C ALA A 36 -10.60 26.21 -48.75
N ALA A 37 -11.62 25.88 -49.57
CA ALA A 37 -12.70 26.59 -50.26
C ALA A 37 -13.80 25.57 -50.69
N SER A 38 -15.08 25.99 -50.66
CA SER A 38 -16.28 25.75 -51.55
C SER A 38 -16.68 24.37 -52.13
N PRO A 39 -17.92 24.20 -52.69
CA PRO A 39 -19.27 24.44 -52.13
C PRO A 39 -20.32 23.35 -52.51
N GLU A 40 -21.62 23.66 -52.31
CA GLU A 40 -22.87 22.98 -52.78
C GLU A 40 -23.45 21.90 -51.82
N ASP A 41 -24.76 21.83 -51.53
CA ASP A 41 -25.93 22.40 -52.19
C ASP A 41 -27.17 22.47 -51.27
N SER A 42 -28.00 23.50 -51.52
CA SER A 42 -29.48 23.56 -51.46
C SER A 42 -30.26 23.15 -50.18
N LYS A 43 -31.03 24.08 -49.57
CA LYS A 43 -32.50 24.30 -49.74
C LYS A 43 -33.34 23.55 -48.67
N THR A 44 -34.38 24.08 -48.01
CA THR A 44 -35.05 25.39 -47.94
C THR A 44 -35.99 25.36 -46.72
N GLU A 45 -36.27 26.54 -46.14
CA GLU A 45 -37.58 27.04 -45.65
C GLU A 45 -38.34 26.30 -44.53
N ASN A 46 -38.51 26.96 -43.37
CA ASN A 46 -39.64 27.84 -42.95
C ASN A 46 -40.81 27.01 -42.38
N SER A 47 -41.57 27.39 -41.36
CA SER A 47 -41.75 28.64 -40.62
C SER A 47 -42.76 28.36 -39.48
N ASP A 48 -42.63 29.13 -38.41
CA ASP A 48 -43.69 29.80 -37.65
C ASP A 48 -44.70 29.05 -36.73
N ALA A 49 -44.74 29.64 -35.52
CA ALA A 49 -45.92 30.10 -34.78
C ALA A 49 -46.63 29.17 -33.76
N SER A 50 -46.51 29.60 -32.49
CA SER A 50 -47.48 29.47 -31.37
C SER A 50 -48.83 30.16 -31.71
N PRO A 51 -49.91 30.21 -30.88
CA PRO A 51 -49.99 30.05 -29.40
C PRO A 51 -51.31 29.50 -28.77
N ASN A 52 -51.33 29.43 -27.41
CA ASN A 52 -52.46 29.41 -26.45
C ASN A 52 -53.38 28.15 -26.42
N THR A 53 -53.92 27.61 -25.30
CA THR A 53 -54.72 28.25 -24.22
C THR A 53 -55.05 27.22 -23.08
N VAL A 54 -54.82 27.59 -21.81
CA VAL A 54 -55.70 27.51 -20.59
C VAL A 54 -56.55 26.23 -20.23
N VAL A 55 -56.19 25.64 -19.07
CA VAL A 55 -57.00 25.09 -17.92
C VAL A 55 -57.93 23.87 -18.07
N LYS A 56 -57.68 22.82 -17.25
CA LYS A 56 -58.62 22.29 -16.21
C LYS A 56 -58.02 21.18 -15.34
N LYS A 57 -58.50 21.14 -14.10
CA LYS A 57 -58.15 20.32 -12.93
C LYS A 57 -59.01 19.05 -12.87
N SER A 58 -58.45 17.89 -12.50
CA SER A 58 -59.20 16.86 -11.75
C SER A 58 -58.30 15.94 -10.92
N MET A 59 -58.77 15.60 -9.71
CA MET A 59 -58.30 14.56 -8.79
C MET A 59 -58.22 13.18 -9.47
N ASN A 60 -57.26 12.32 -9.11
CA ASN A 60 -57.49 11.21 -8.17
C ASN A 60 -56.20 10.43 -7.83
N GLU A 61 -56.29 9.64 -6.77
CA GLU A 61 -55.26 9.03 -5.94
C GLU A 61 -54.47 7.83 -6.51
N ASN A 62 -53.32 7.59 -5.85
CA ASN A 62 -52.65 6.32 -5.55
C ASN A 62 -52.08 5.42 -6.68
N GLY A 63 -50.75 5.34 -6.70
CA GLY A 63 -49.97 4.28 -7.35
C GLY A 63 -48.53 4.29 -6.85
N ALA A 64 -48.25 3.52 -5.81
CA ALA A 64 -46.94 3.35 -5.21
C ALA A 64 -45.95 2.67 -6.18
N ALA A 65 -44.76 3.25 -6.35
CA ALA A 65 -43.58 2.57 -6.87
C ALA A 65 -42.31 3.28 -6.38
N THR A 66 -41.98 3.12 -5.10
CA THR A 66 -40.67 3.55 -4.58
C THR A 66 -39.61 2.56 -5.03
N SER A 67 -38.92 2.93 -6.11
CA SER A 67 -37.65 2.33 -6.55
C SER A 67 -36.60 2.49 -5.44
N THR A 68 -36.35 1.42 -4.70
CA THR A 68 -35.23 1.30 -3.76
C THR A 68 -33.93 1.20 -4.55
N ARG A 69 -33.23 2.33 -4.72
CA ARG A 69 -31.81 2.33 -5.04
C ARG A 69 -31.06 1.67 -3.88
N LYS A 70 -30.54 0.46 -4.10
CA LYS A 70 -29.60 -0.21 -3.20
C LYS A 70 -28.37 0.67 -2.99
N ALA A 71 -28.29 1.33 -1.83
CA ALA A 71 -27.03 1.81 -1.30
C ALA A 71 -26.19 0.60 -0.88
N VAL A 72 -25.00 0.46 -1.48
CA VAL A 72 -23.99 -0.50 -1.04
C VAL A 72 -23.39 0.04 0.25
N GLY A 73 -23.87 -0.47 1.37
CA GLY A 73 -23.44 -0.10 2.72
C GLY A 73 -24.48 -0.58 3.73
N ARG A 74 -24.32 -1.81 4.25
CA ARG A 74 -25.20 -2.33 5.30
C ARG A 74 -24.92 -1.53 6.59
N PRO A 75 -25.93 -0.93 7.25
CA PRO A 75 -25.74 -0.42 8.60
C PRO A 75 -25.58 -1.63 9.53
N ARG A 76 -24.46 -1.70 10.25
CA ARG A 76 -24.21 -2.74 11.27
C ARG A 76 -25.19 -2.50 12.42
N LYS A 77 -25.94 -3.52 12.84
CA LYS A 77 -26.90 -3.42 13.94
C LYS A 77 -26.18 -2.91 15.20
N ALA A 78 -26.62 -1.78 15.73
CA ALA A 78 -26.13 -1.22 16.99
C ALA A 78 -26.37 -2.22 18.13
N GLY A 79 -25.34 -2.51 18.93
CA GLY A 79 -25.45 -3.31 20.16
C GLY A 79 -24.77 -4.67 20.17
N LYS A 80 -23.80 -4.95 19.29
CA LYS A 80 -22.97 -6.18 19.38
C LYS A 80 -21.58 -5.88 19.90
N ASP A 81 -21.04 -6.77 20.76
CA ASP A 81 -19.70 -6.64 21.32
C ASP A 81 -18.66 -6.51 20.19
N PRO A 82 -17.91 -5.40 20.12
CA PRO A 82 -16.93 -5.16 19.05
C PRO A 82 -15.73 -6.10 19.11
N LYS A 83 -15.57 -6.82 20.23
CA LYS A 83 -14.51 -7.81 20.45
C LYS A 83 -14.73 -9.10 19.66
N ILE A 84 -15.97 -9.42 19.31
CA ILE A 84 -16.34 -10.70 18.66
C ILE A 84 -16.73 -10.41 17.21
N ASP A 85 -16.21 -11.20 16.27
CA ASP A 85 -16.71 -11.14 14.91
C ASP A 85 -18.02 -11.93 14.78
N HIS A 86 -19.09 -11.20 14.46
CA HIS A 86 -20.44 -11.75 14.31
C HIS A 86 -20.83 -12.00 12.84
N THR A 87 -19.92 -11.80 11.90
CA THR A 87 -20.18 -11.98 10.46
C THR A 87 -20.19 -13.45 10.06
N GLY A 88 -19.39 -14.29 10.73
CA GLY A 88 -19.23 -15.71 10.41
C GLY A 88 -18.54 -15.96 9.06
N GLU A 89 -17.99 -14.93 8.43
CA GLU A 89 -17.24 -15.02 7.18
C GLU A 89 -15.76 -15.13 7.49
N PHE A 90 -15.12 -16.18 6.99
CA PHE A 90 -13.67 -16.35 7.06
C PHE A 90 -13.03 -15.85 5.77
N GLU A 91 -12.06 -14.96 5.90
CA GLU A 91 -11.19 -14.56 4.80
C GLU A 91 -10.09 -15.61 4.60
N PHE A 92 -9.44 -15.62 3.44
CA PHE A 92 -8.27 -16.47 3.16
C PHE A 92 -8.45 -17.98 3.42
N GLY A 93 -9.68 -18.49 3.34
CA GLY A 93 -9.97 -19.91 3.61
C GLY A 93 -9.90 -20.30 5.09
N GLY A 94 -10.02 -19.33 6.00
CA GLY A 94 -10.02 -19.56 7.44
C GLY A 94 -8.68 -20.07 7.97
N SER A 95 -8.68 -20.73 9.12
CA SER A 95 -7.46 -21.18 9.81
C SER A 95 -6.55 -22.06 8.95
N CYS A 96 -7.10 -22.91 8.08
CA CYS A 96 -6.32 -23.79 7.21
C CYS A 96 -5.56 -23.01 6.13
N GLY A 97 -6.27 -22.13 5.40
CA GLY A 97 -5.65 -21.33 4.35
C GLY A 97 -4.63 -20.33 4.91
N VAL A 98 -4.96 -19.69 6.04
CA VAL A 98 -4.03 -18.84 6.78
C VAL A 98 -2.77 -19.60 7.21
N SER A 99 -2.92 -20.82 7.75
CA SER A 99 -1.77 -21.65 8.16
C SER A 99 -0.88 -21.98 6.95
N ALA A 100 -1.49 -22.32 5.82
CA ALA A 100 -0.76 -22.59 4.59
C ALA A 100 0.00 -21.35 4.08
N MET A 101 -0.57 -20.15 4.21
CA MET A 101 0.10 -18.89 3.85
C MET A 101 1.27 -18.57 4.80
N MET A 102 1.06 -18.69 6.11
CA MET A 102 2.10 -18.44 7.12
C MET A 102 3.29 -19.37 6.97
N LEU A 103 3.05 -20.65 6.66
CA LEU A 103 4.11 -21.64 6.47
C LEU A 103 4.68 -21.63 5.04
N GLY A 104 3.91 -21.19 4.05
CA GLY A 104 4.29 -21.26 2.64
C GLY A 104 5.03 -20.04 2.11
N PHE A 105 4.70 -18.83 2.56
CA PHE A 105 5.36 -17.61 2.07
C PHE A 105 6.84 -17.48 2.46
N PRO A 106 7.29 -17.83 3.68
CA PRO A 106 8.72 -17.75 3.99
C PRO A 106 9.57 -18.68 3.12
N PRO A 107 9.24 -19.99 2.93
CA PRO A 107 9.94 -20.85 1.97
C PRO A 107 9.89 -20.34 0.54
N LEU A 108 8.77 -19.75 0.10
CA LEU A 108 8.66 -19.15 -1.22
C LEU A 108 9.66 -17.99 -1.41
N MET A 109 9.83 -17.14 -0.39
CA MET A 109 10.82 -16.07 -0.41
C MET A 109 12.24 -16.62 -0.56
N TYR A 110 12.60 -17.65 0.20
CA TYR A 110 13.89 -18.33 0.05
C TYR A 110 14.05 -18.93 -1.35
N TYR A 111 13.02 -19.60 -1.87
CA TYR A 111 13.04 -20.20 -3.21
C TYR A 111 13.28 -19.14 -4.31
N MET A 112 12.59 -18.00 -4.26
CA MET A 112 12.79 -16.90 -5.20
C MET A 112 14.19 -16.29 -5.08
N TRP A 113 14.69 -16.12 -3.85
CA TRP A 113 16.04 -15.61 -3.60
C TRP A 113 17.13 -16.56 -4.09
N LEU A 114 16.97 -17.88 -3.90
CA LEU A 114 17.88 -18.89 -4.44
C LEU A 114 17.94 -18.78 -5.96
N GLY A 115 16.77 -18.68 -6.61
CA GLY A 115 16.69 -18.48 -8.06
C GLY A 115 17.46 -17.26 -8.53
N ALA A 116 17.27 -16.13 -7.85
CA ALA A 116 17.96 -14.88 -8.14
C ALA A 116 19.49 -14.95 -7.92
N THR A 117 19.95 -15.67 -6.89
CA THR A 117 21.35 -15.60 -6.41
C THR A 117 22.23 -16.72 -6.96
N TYR A 118 21.70 -17.95 -7.03
CA TYR A 118 22.48 -19.14 -7.37
C TYR A 118 22.13 -19.74 -8.74
N PHE A 119 21.00 -19.35 -9.34
CA PHE A 119 20.52 -19.90 -10.61
C PHE A 119 20.37 -18.84 -11.72
N ASP A 120 21.15 -17.77 -11.67
CA ASP A 120 21.15 -16.68 -12.67
C ASP A 120 19.76 -16.07 -12.94
N GLY A 121 18.93 -15.97 -11.90
CA GLY A 121 17.55 -15.46 -12.03
C GLY A 121 16.55 -16.46 -12.58
N LYS A 122 16.93 -17.73 -12.80
CA LYS A 122 16.02 -18.80 -13.23
C LYS A 122 15.34 -19.43 -12.03
N LEU A 123 14.22 -20.11 -12.29
CA LEU A 123 13.56 -20.93 -11.27
C LEU A 123 14.50 -22.08 -10.88
N PRO A 124 14.75 -22.31 -9.57
CA PRO A 124 15.45 -23.50 -9.11
C PRO A 124 14.64 -24.73 -9.50
N LEU A 125 15.14 -25.48 -10.49
CA LEU A 125 14.50 -26.69 -11.00
C LEU A 125 15.41 -27.88 -10.74
N LYS A 126 14.76 -29.00 -10.43
CA LYS A 126 15.41 -30.28 -10.26
C LYS A 126 16.07 -30.75 -11.56
N GLU A 127 17.24 -31.37 -11.46
CA GLU A 127 17.88 -31.98 -12.63
C GLU A 127 17.17 -33.26 -13.08
N LYS A 128 17.32 -33.62 -14.37
CA LYS A 128 16.66 -34.80 -14.93
C LYS A 128 17.20 -36.08 -14.28
N GLY A 129 16.33 -36.78 -13.54
CA GLY A 129 16.65 -38.05 -12.87
C GLY A 129 17.01 -37.91 -11.39
N GLU A 130 17.11 -36.69 -10.87
CA GLU A 130 17.37 -36.45 -9.45
C GLU A 130 16.13 -36.77 -8.58
N SER A 131 16.35 -37.25 -7.36
CA SER A 131 15.28 -37.48 -6.39
C SER A 131 14.79 -36.16 -5.78
N ASN A 132 13.49 -36.04 -5.52
CA ASN A 132 12.91 -34.83 -4.91
C ASN A 132 13.53 -34.51 -3.55
N THR A 133 13.87 -35.55 -2.76
CA THR A 133 14.48 -35.37 -1.44
C THR A 133 15.88 -34.77 -1.55
N HIS A 134 16.68 -35.25 -2.49
CA HIS A 134 18.03 -34.74 -2.71
C HIS A 134 17.99 -33.27 -3.12
N PHE A 135 17.12 -32.93 -4.07
CA PHE A 135 16.92 -31.55 -4.51
C PHE A 135 16.55 -30.62 -3.34
N ILE A 136 15.61 -31.02 -2.48
CA ILE A 136 15.21 -30.23 -1.31
C ILE A 136 16.38 -30.05 -0.34
N LEU A 137 17.19 -31.10 -0.10
CA LEU A 137 18.36 -31.00 0.78
C LEU A 137 19.40 -30.01 0.23
N VAL A 138 19.66 -30.02 -1.08
CA VAL A 138 20.54 -29.05 -1.74
C VAL A 138 20.00 -27.63 -1.57
N LEU A 139 18.70 -27.41 -1.76
CA LEU A 139 18.10 -26.09 -1.53
C LEU A 139 18.24 -25.64 -0.08
N CYS A 140 17.99 -26.55 0.88
CA CYS A 140 18.16 -26.27 2.30
C CYS A 140 19.60 -25.92 2.66
N ASP A 141 20.59 -26.62 2.10
CA ASP A 141 22.00 -26.34 2.31
C ASP A 141 22.41 -24.96 1.76
N LEU A 142 21.95 -24.61 0.55
CA LEU A 142 22.16 -23.27 -0.02
C LEU A 142 21.52 -22.16 0.82
N VAL A 143 20.31 -22.38 1.34
CA VAL A 143 19.64 -21.43 2.25
C VAL A 143 20.40 -21.32 3.56
N TYR A 144 20.84 -22.44 4.13
CA TYR A 144 21.60 -22.45 5.36
C TYR A 144 22.94 -21.72 5.19
N GLY A 145 23.67 -21.95 4.11
CA GLY A 145 24.95 -21.29 3.85
C GLY A 145 24.82 -19.81 3.51
N GLY A 146 23.87 -19.43 2.66
CA GLY A 146 23.78 -18.08 2.11
C GLY A 146 22.75 -17.17 2.77
N ALA A 147 21.85 -17.69 3.61
CA ALA A 147 20.83 -16.90 4.29
C ALA A 147 20.79 -17.18 5.80
N PHE A 148 21.88 -17.67 6.40
CA PHE A 148 21.94 -17.79 7.86
C PHE A 148 21.77 -16.41 8.53
N PRO A 149 20.92 -16.25 9.56
CA PRO A 149 20.70 -14.97 10.22
C PRO A 149 21.91 -14.58 11.08
N THR A 150 22.92 -13.97 10.44
CA THR A 150 24.17 -13.58 11.10
C THR A 150 23.97 -12.43 12.11
N PRO A 151 24.82 -12.32 13.14
CA PRO A 151 24.77 -11.17 14.07
C PRO A 151 24.88 -9.81 13.37
N LYS A 152 25.67 -9.74 12.29
CA LYS A 152 25.80 -8.54 11.47
C LYS A 152 24.45 -8.16 10.85
N ALA A 153 23.72 -9.11 10.28
CA ALA A 153 22.38 -8.87 9.72
C ALA A 153 21.37 -8.41 10.77
N TRP A 154 21.41 -8.99 11.98
CA TRP A 154 20.61 -8.53 13.12
C TRP A 154 20.87 -7.07 13.46
N ILE A 155 22.15 -6.69 13.60
CA ILE A 155 22.55 -5.31 13.92
C ILE A 155 22.12 -4.35 12.81
N MET A 156 22.29 -4.71 11.53
CA MET A 156 21.88 -3.87 10.41
C MET A 156 20.37 -3.67 10.37
N TYR A 157 19.60 -4.76 10.44
CA TYR A 157 18.13 -4.71 10.34
C TYR A 157 17.50 -3.97 11.54
N TRP A 158 17.86 -4.36 12.77
CA TRP A 158 17.30 -3.72 13.96
C TRP A 158 17.88 -2.33 14.21
N GLY A 159 19.14 -2.09 13.84
CA GLY A 159 19.72 -0.74 13.84
C GLY A 159 18.93 0.20 12.93
N PHE A 160 18.57 -0.25 11.72
CA PHE A 160 17.70 0.51 10.83
C PHE A 160 16.29 0.71 11.41
N LEU A 161 15.68 -0.34 11.96
CA LEU A 161 14.34 -0.26 12.57
C LEU A 161 14.32 0.74 13.73
N LEU A 162 15.29 0.69 14.63
CA LEU A 162 15.42 1.62 15.76
C LEU A 162 15.71 3.05 15.29
N PHE A 163 16.55 3.21 14.26
CA PHE A 163 16.78 4.52 13.65
C PHE A 163 15.48 5.11 13.06
N GLN A 164 14.70 4.31 12.34
CA GLN A 164 13.40 4.77 11.81
C GLN A 164 12.40 5.07 12.93
N ALA A 165 12.39 4.29 14.00
CA ALA A 165 11.55 4.57 15.17
C ALA A 165 11.96 5.88 15.85
N ALA A 166 13.26 6.15 15.98
CA ALA A 166 13.75 7.44 16.48
C ALA A 166 13.36 8.59 15.54
N CYS A 167 13.50 8.41 14.22
CA CYS A 167 13.05 9.40 13.24
C CYS A 167 11.55 9.67 13.36
N TYR A 168 10.74 8.63 13.56
CA TYR A 168 9.31 8.75 13.79
C TYR A 168 8.99 9.65 14.98
N LEU A 169 9.68 9.43 16.11
CA LEU A 169 9.38 10.11 17.37
C LEU A 169 9.93 11.54 17.44
N TYR A 170 11.11 11.80 16.88
CA TYR A 170 11.84 13.04 17.14
C TYR A 170 11.88 14.02 15.96
N LEU A 171 11.74 13.56 14.72
CA LEU A 171 11.81 14.47 13.58
C LEU A 171 10.53 15.30 13.45
N PRO A 172 10.62 16.53 12.92
CA PRO A 172 9.47 17.38 12.71
C PRO A 172 8.47 16.71 11.76
N GLY A 173 7.18 16.94 12.02
CA GLY A 173 6.10 16.28 11.33
C GLY A 173 4.77 16.99 11.55
N VAL A 174 3.80 16.63 10.72
CA VAL A 174 2.43 17.14 10.82
C VAL A 174 1.59 16.15 11.61
N THR A 175 0.67 16.65 12.43
CA THR A 175 -0.29 15.78 13.09
C THR A 175 -1.61 15.77 12.33
N THR A 176 -2.12 14.58 12.05
CA THR A 176 -3.43 14.36 11.45
C THR A 176 -4.30 13.43 12.31
N TYR A 177 -5.58 13.35 11.96
CA TYR A 177 -6.55 12.49 12.62
C TYR A 177 -7.02 11.40 11.67
N GLY A 178 -7.03 10.16 12.15
CA GLY A 178 -7.59 9.04 11.40
C GLY A 178 -9.11 9.04 11.39
N LYS A 179 -9.67 7.95 10.88
CA LYS A 179 -11.12 7.74 10.86
C LYS A 179 -11.70 7.66 12.27
N PRO A 180 -12.98 8.02 12.46
CA PRO A 180 -13.67 7.79 13.72
C PRO A 180 -13.86 6.29 13.95
N LEU A 181 -13.36 5.78 15.08
CA LEU A 181 -13.51 4.39 15.49
C LEU A 181 -14.92 4.19 16.06
N GLU A 182 -15.82 3.56 15.29
CA GLU A 182 -17.20 3.30 15.73
C GLU A 182 -17.27 2.51 17.04
N HIS A 183 -16.36 1.55 17.23
CA HIS A 183 -16.30 0.73 18.45
C HIS A 183 -15.74 1.47 19.67
N GLU A 184 -15.05 2.60 19.49
CA GLU A 184 -14.62 3.49 20.58
C GLU A 184 -15.53 4.72 20.69
N GLY A 185 -16.80 4.62 20.28
CA GLY A 185 -17.77 5.72 20.38
C GLY A 185 -17.44 6.91 19.45
N GLY A 186 -16.77 6.66 18.33
CA GLY A 186 -16.43 7.68 17.34
C GLY A 186 -15.13 8.44 17.63
N LYS A 187 -14.33 7.98 18.59
CA LYS A 187 -13.01 8.55 18.90
C LYS A 187 -12.11 8.53 17.66
N ARG A 188 -11.40 9.63 17.41
CA ARG A 188 -10.43 9.75 16.33
C ARG A 188 -9.02 9.66 16.90
N LEU A 189 -8.23 8.74 16.37
CA LEU A 189 -6.85 8.58 16.78
C LEU A 189 -5.97 9.66 16.14
N LYS A 190 -5.07 10.22 16.95
CA LYS A 190 -4.06 11.19 16.53
C LYS A 190 -2.86 10.42 15.96
N TYR A 191 -2.37 10.85 14.79
CA TYR A 191 -1.22 10.27 14.09
C TYR A 191 -0.18 11.36 13.81
N TYR A 192 1.09 11.05 14.10
CA TYR A 192 2.21 11.96 13.86
C TYR A 192 2.94 11.56 12.57
N CYS A 193 2.88 12.42 11.56
CA CYS A 193 3.40 12.18 10.22
C CYS A 193 4.71 12.95 9.99
N SER A 194 5.84 12.29 10.26
CA SER A 194 7.21 12.78 10.05
C SER A 194 7.91 12.13 8.84
N GLY A 195 7.16 11.54 7.91
CA GLY A 195 7.67 10.67 6.85
C GLY A 195 8.63 11.38 5.92
N VAL A 196 8.31 12.61 5.50
CA VAL A 196 9.20 13.42 4.65
C VAL A 196 10.58 13.59 5.29
N TRP A 197 10.63 14.04 6.53
CA TRP A 197 11.90 14.24 7.23
C TRP A 197 12.63 12.93 7.48
N SER A 198 11.89 11.87 7.80
CA SER A 198 12.45 10.53 8.02
C SER A 198 13.11 10.00 6.75
N PHE A 199 12.48 10.16 5.58
CA PHE A 199 13.04 9.74 4.30
C PHE A 199 14.32 10.50 3.94
N TYR A 200 14.30 11.83 4.00
CA TYR A 200 15.48 12.63 3.68
C TYR A 200 16.61 12.48 4.70
N ALA A 201 16.30 12.29 5.99
CA ALA A 201 17.28 11.94 7.00
C ALA A 201 17.93 10.57 6.69
N THR A 202 17.13 9.59 6.28
CA THR A 202 17.63 8.27 5.86
C THR A 202 18.59 8.37 4.68
N ILE A 203 18.22 9.13 3.63
CA ILE A 203 19.08 9.36 2.47
C ILE A 203 20.39 10.03 2.90
N THR A 204 20.30 11.06 3.75
CA THR A 204 21.45 11.82 4.22
C THR A 204 22.40 10.93 5.01
N VAL A 205 21.90 10.18 6.00
CA VAL A 205 22.69 9.27 6.82
C VAL A 205 23.30 8.15 5.97
N ALA A 206 22.52 7.53 5.08
CA ALA A 206 23.02 6.49 4.17
C ALA A 206 24.16 7.01 3.28
N THR A 207 24.00 8.21 2.71
CA THR A 207 25.02 8.85 1.87
C THR A 207 26.28 9.18 2.66
N LEU A 208 26.13 9.78 3.86
CA LEU A 208 27.27 10.10 4.73
C LEU A 208 28.04 8.85 5.14
N LEU A 209 27.34 7.79 5.52
CA LEU A 209 27.95 6.50 5.87
C LEU A 209 28.73 5.89 4.71
N HIS A 210 28.23 6.02 3.48
CA HIS A 210 28.92 5.55 2.29
C HIS A 210 30.17 6.35 1.95
N VAL A 211 30.06 7.68 1.95
CA VAL A 211 31.18 8.58 1.61
C VAL A 211 32.29 8.55 2.66
N THR A 212 31.94 8.44 3.94
CA THR A 212 32.91 8.27 5.03
C THR A 212 33.55 6.89 5.07
N GLY A 213 33.03 5.92 4.31
CA GLY A 213 33.49 4.54 4.29
C GLY A 213 33.12 3.71 5.52
N LEU A 214 32.40 4.30 6.49
CA LEU A 214 31.95 3.60 7.71
C LEU A 214 30.98 2.47 7.40
N PHE A 215 30.09 2.68 6.42
CA PHE A 215 29.19 1.64 5.95
C PHE A 215 28.94 1.79 4.46
N LYS A 216 29.43 0.82 3.69
CA LYS A 216 29.27 0.77 2.24
C LYS A 216 27.86 0.33 1.89
N LEU A 217 27.17 1.11 1.05
CA LEU A 217 25.75 0.87 0.72
C LEU A 217 25.48 -0.52 0.11
N TYR A 218 26.41 -1.00 -0.71
CA TYR A 218 26.31 -2.32 -1.31
C TYR A 218 26.41 -3.49 -0.31
N THR A 219 26.79 -3.23 0.95
CA THR A 219 26.74 -4.25 2.02
C THR A 219 25.31 -4.78 2.22
N ILE A 220 24.29 -3.96 1.93
CA ILE A 220 22.88 -4.38 1.98
C ILE A 220 22.60 -5.48 0.95
N ILE A 221 23.24 -5.41 -0.21
CA ILE A 221 23.10 -6.41 -1.28
C ILE A 221 23.95 -7.64 -0.98
N ASP A 222 25.19 -7.44 -0.54
CA ASP A 222 26.10 -8.54 -0.20
C ASP A 222 25.53 -9.42 0.94
N GLU A 223 24.76 -8.83 1.87
CA GLU A 223 24.15 -9.51 3.01
C GLU A 223 22.63 -9.68 2.86
N PHE A 224 22.11 -9.67 1.62
CA PHE A 224 20.66 -9.72 1.39
C PHE A 224 20.02 -11.00 1.94
N GLY A 225 20.67 -12.17 1.74
CA GLY A 225 20.18 -13.45 2.26
C GLY A 225 20.00 -13.45 3.79
N PRO A 226 21.06 -13.14 4.58
CA PRO A 226 20.95 -13.00 6.03
C PRO A 226 19.92 -11.95 6.48
N LEU A 227 19.86 -10.79 5.80
CA LEU A 227 18.88 -9.74 6.09
C LEU A 227 17.44 -10.21 5.88
N MET A 228 17.18 -10.96 4.80
CA MET A 228 15.86 -11.55 4.53
C MET A 228 15.43 -12.49 5.65
N SER A 229 16.33 -13.37 6.11
CA SER A 229 16.04 -14.29 7.22
C SER A 229 15.74 -13.54 8.51
N VAL A 230 16.55 -12.53 8.84
CA VAL A 230 16.32 -11.68 10.01
C VAL A 230 14.98 -10.94 9.89
N ALA A 231 14.62 -10.43 8.71
CA ALA A 231 13.35 -9.76 8.49
C ALA A 231 12.15 -10.70 8.67
N ILE A 232 12.22 -11.92 8.14
CA ILE A 232 11.19 -12.96 8.31
C ILE A 232 11.02 -13.31 9.80
N ILE A 233 12.13 -13.62 10.49
CA ILE A 233 12.11 -13.99 11.91
C ILE A 233 11.57 -12.82 12.75
N SER A 234 12.04 -11.60 12.48
CA SER A 234 11.59 -10.40 13.18
C SER A 234 10.10 -10.12 12.93
N GLY A 235 9.60 -10.36 11.72
CA GLY A 235 8.19 -10.24 11.39
C GLY A 235 7.31 -11.17 12.24
N PHE A 236 7.67 -12.46 12.33
CA PHE A 236 6.96 -13.40 13.20
C PHE A 236 7.08 -13.00 14.68
N ALA A 237 8.27 -12.62 15.14
CA ALA A 237 8.49 -12.22 16.52
C ALA A 237 7.63 -11.00 16.91
N VAL A 238 7.60 -9.96 16.08
CA VAL A 238 6.79 -8.76 16.32
C VAL A 238 5.29 -9.10 16.30
N SER A 239 4.83 -9.93 15.37
CA SER A 239 3.43 -10.37 15.33
C SER A 239 3.02 -11.18 16.57
N ILE A 240 3.89 -12.07 17.06
CA ILE A 240 3.67 -12.83 18.31
C ILE A 240 3.57 -11.88 19.50
N VAL A 241 4.50 -10.93 19.62
CA VAL A 241 4.46 -9.93 20.70
C VAL A 241 3.19 -9.09 20.62
N ALA A 242 2.79 -8.64 19.43
CA ALA A 242 1.57 -7.85 19.24
C ALA A 242 0.32 -8.66 19.63
N TYR A 243 0.22 -9.92 19.21
CA TYR A 243 -0.90 -10.79 19.54
C TYR A 243 -1.02 -11.05 21.05
N VAL A 244 0.08 -11.47 21.69
CA VAL A 244 0.08 -11.73 23.15
C VAL A 244 -0.18 -10.45 23.94
N SER A 245 0.36 -9.31 23.50
CA SER A 245 0.12 -8.01 24.12
C SER A 245 -1.35 -7.59 24.03
N ALA A 246 -2.02 -7.87 22.92
CA ALA A 246 -3.44 -7.58 22.74
C ALA A 246 -4.32 -8.42 23.70
N LEU A 247 -4.03 -9.71 23.84
CA LEU A 247 -4.71 -10.61 24.79
C LEU A 247 -4.52 -10.12 26.24
N TYR A 248 -3.27 -9.80 26.62
CA TYR A 248 -2.96 -9.35 27.98
C TYR A 248 -3.63 -8.02 28.34
N ARG A 249 -3.68 -7.08 27.39
CA ARG A 249 -4.36 -5.77 27.57
C ARG A 249 -5.87 -5.83 27.38
N VAL A 250 -6.41 -6.99 26.99
CA VAL A 250 -7.82 -7.19 26.64
C VAL A 250 -8.31 -6.16 25.60
N ALA A 251 -7.41 -5.79 24.68
CA ALA A 251 -7.60 -4.82 23.61
C ALA A 251 -8.05 -5.47 22.29
N GLU A 252 -8.60 -6.68 22.42
CA GLU A 252 -9.06 -7.53 21.32
C GLU A 252 -10.16 -6.86 20.50
N HIS A 253 -10.06 -6.97 19.17
CA HIS A 253 -11.04 -6.45 18.23
C HIS A 253 -11.37 -7.50 17.17
N ARG A 254 -12.67 -7.77 16.93
CA ARG A 254 -13.16 -8.73 15.92
C ARG A 254 -12.52 -10.13 15.98
N MET A 255 -12.34 -10.69 17.17
CA MET A 255 -11.85 -12.06 17.35
C MET A 255 -12.90 -13.07 16.91
N THR A 256 -12.46 -14.13 16.23
CA THR A 256 -13.31 -15.26 15.80
C THR A 256 -13.28 -16.44 16.79
N GLY A 257 -12.31 -16.47 17.70
CA GLY A 257 -12.09 -17.56 18.64
C GLY A 257 -11.16 -18.65 18.11
N TYR A 258 -10.73 -18.55 16.85
CA TYR A 258 -9.72 -19.43 16.25
C TYR A 258 -8.35 -18.77 16.31
N HIS A 259 -7.53 -19.14 17.30
CA HIS A 259 -6.25 -18.48 17.59
C HIS A 259 -5.32 -18.31 16.38
N VAL A 260 -5.23 -19.31 15.48
CA VAL A 260 -4.37 -19.22 14.29
C VAL A 260 -4.88 -18.20 13.27
N TYR A 261 -6.20 -18.15 13.07
CA TYR A 261 -6.83 -17.17 12.19
C TYR A 261 -6.76 -15.77 12.80
N ASP A 262 -7.07 -15.64 14.09
CA ASP A 262 -7.01 -14.37 14.81
C ASP A 262 -5.58 -13.82 14.92
N PHE A 263 -4.57 -14.71 15.01
CA PHE A 263 -3.17 -14.32 14.95
C PHE A 263 -2.81 -13.68 13.61
N PHE A 264 -3.26 -14.26 12.50
CA PHE A 264 -2.98 -13.75 11.16
C PHE A 264 -3.74 -12.46 10.83
N MET A 265 -5.01 -12.39 11.23
CA MET A 265 -5.83 -11.18 11.03
C MET A 265 -5.42 -10.04 11.98
N GLY A 266 -4.77 -10.39 13.10
CA GLY A 266 -4.36 -9.46 14.14
C GLY A 266 -5.45 -9.25 15.19
N ALA A 267 -5.06 -9.32 16.46
CA ALA A 267 -5.99 -9.18 17.58
C ALA A 267 -6.29 -7.72 17.96
N GLU A 268 -5.39 -6.78 17.67
CA GLU A 268 -5.55 -5.37 18.01
C GLU A 268 -5.73 -4.53 16.74
N LEU A 269 -6.70 -3.61 16.76
CA LEU A 269 -6.95 -2.77 15.59
C LEU A 269 -5.82 -1.77 15.35
N ASN A 270 -5.25 -1.11 16.35
CA ASN A 270 -4.16 -0.14 16.17
C ASN A 270 -3.12 -0.29 17.29
N PRO A 271 -2.22 -1.29 17.18
CA PRO A 271 -1.18 -1.50 18.19
C PRO A 271 -0.26 -0.29 18.26
N ARG A 272 -0.18 0.30 19.46
CA ARG A 272 0.63 1.49 19.75
C ARG A 272 1.68 1.24 20.80
N MET A 273 2.86 1.80 20.57
CA MET A 273 3.97 1.86 21.52
C MET A 273 4.19 3.31 21.96
N PHE A 274 4.36 3.53 23.27
CA PHE A 274 4.52 4.85 23.89
C PHE A 274 3.38 5.87 23.60
N GLY A 275 2.22 5.40 23.13
CA GLY A 275 1.08 6.24 22.76
C GLY A 275 1.27 7.11 21.51
N LEU A 276 2.48 7.11 20.92
CA LEU A 276 2.86 7.94 19.77
C LEU A 276 3.14 7.08 18.53
N LEU A 277 3.87 5.97 18.70
CA LEU A 277 4.26 5.11 17.58
C LEU A 277 3.14 4.14 17.27
N ASP A 278 2.53 4.32 16.11
CA ASP A 278 1.54 3.40 15.57
C ASP A 278 2.22 2.37 14.66
N PHE A 279 2.16 1.09 15.05
CA PHE A 279 2.87 0.04 14.35
C PHE A 279 2.36 -0.20 12.93
N LYS A 280 1.05 -0.03 12.69
CA LYS A 280 0.50 -0.23 11.35
C LYS A 280 1.08 0.81 10.41
N MET A 281 0.99 2.08 10.78
CA MET A 281 1.55 3.17 9.99
C MET A 281 3.07 3.03 9.79
N PHE A 282 3.78 2.59 10.84
CA PHE A 282 5.23 2.41 10.79
C PHE A 282 5.68 1.29 9.83
N PHE A 283 5.00 0.14 9.88
CA PHE A 283 5.32 -1.03 9.04
C PHE A 283 4.70 -0.99 7.64
N GLU A 284 3.62 -0.24 7.43
CA GLU A 284 2.92 -0.21 6.13
C GLU A 284 3.72 0.54 5.07
N VAL A 285 4.24 1.72 5.41
CA VAL A 285 4.83 2.62 4.40
C VAL A 285 6.30 2.91 4.64
N ARG A 286 6.75 3.12 5.88
CA ARG A 286 8.14 3.57 6.07
C ARG A 286 9.14 2.46 5.80
N LEU A 287 9.08 1.37 6.57
CA LEU A 287 10.10 0.33 6.48
C LEU A 287 10.16 -0.31 5.08
N PRO A 288 9.05 -0.78 4.46
CA PRO A 288 9.14 -1.50 3.21
C PRO A 288 9.68 -0.63 2.07
N TRP A 289 9.14 0.59 1.92
CA TRP A 289 9.53 1.47 0.82
C TRP A 289 10.94 2.05 0.99
N TYR A 290 11.37 2.30 2.23
CA TYR A 290 12.74 2.79 2.47
C TYR A 290 13.76 1.68 2.27
N ILE A 291 13.48 0.46 2.74
CA ILE A 291 14.33 -0.71 2.49
C ILE A 291 14.42 -0.98 0.99
N LEU A 292 13.30 -0.95 0.27
CA LEU A 292 13.28 -1.18 -1.18
C LEU A 292 14.10 -0.12 -1.95
N PHE A 293 13.97 1.16 -1.57
CA PHE A 293 14.79 2.23 -2.11
C PHE A 293 16.28 2.03 -1.79
N LEU A 294 16.63 1.69 -0.55
CA LEU A 294 18.02 1.46 -0.13
C LEU A 294 18.65 0.25 -0.81
N ILE A 295 17.88 -0.81 -1.08
CA ILE A 295 18.32 -1.95 -1.89
C ILE A 295 18.69 -1.46 -3.29
N SER A 296 17.81 -0.74 -4.00
CA SER A 296 18.14 -0.24 -5.34
C SER A 296 19.30 0.74 -5.35
N LEU A 297 19.42 1.58 -4.32
CA LEU A 297 20.56 2.48 -4.17
C LEU A 297 21.86 1.70 -3.90
N GLY A 298 21.81 0.64 -3.10
CA GLY A 298 22.90 -0.29 -2.86
C GLY A 298 23.32 -1.04 -4.14
N THR A 299 22.37 -1.49 -4.95
CA THR A 299 22.63 -2.10 -6.25
C THR A 299 23.29 -1.12 -7.21
N ALA A 300 22.80 0.13 -7.29
CA ALA A 300 23.42 1.16 -8.11
C ALA A 300 24.86 1.46 -7.66
N ALA A 301 25.09 1.57 -6.35
CA ALA A 301 26.43 1.77 -5.80
C ALA A 301 27.36 0.59 -6.11
N ARG A 302 26.88 -0.65 -6.02
CA ARG A 302 27.65 -1.85 -6.38
C ARG A 302 28.01 -1.88 -7.86
N GLN A 303 27.05 -1.55 -8.72
CA GLN A 303 27.23 -1.53 -10.17
C GLN A 303 28.27 -0.46 -10.57
N TYR A 304 28.20 0.72 -9.94
CA TYR A 304 29.17 1.78 -10.14
C TYR A 304 30.59 1.38 -9.69
N GLU A 305 30.71 0.66 -8.57
CA GLU A 305 32.02 0.17 -8.10
C GLU A 305 32.62 -0.90 -9.03
N GLN A 306 31.79 -1.83 -9.53
CA GLN A 306 32.26 -2.94 -10.37
C GLN A 306 32.55 -2.51 -11.82
N PHE A 307 31.72 -1.66 -12.41
CA PHE A 307 31.78 -1.33 -13.83
C PHE A 307 32.18 0.13 -14.12
N GLY A 308 32.19 1.00 -13.10
CA GLY A 308 32.42 2.44 -13.27
C GLY A 308 31.21 3.23 -13.80
N TYR A 309 30.06 2.57 -14.01
CA TYR A 309 28.82 3.20 -14.46
C TYR A 309 27.59 2.43 -13.95
N VAL A 310 26.43 3.09 -13.96
CA VAL A 310 25.13 2.49 -13.62
C VAL A 310 24.34 2.29 -14.91
N THR A 311 23.75 1.11 -15.11
CA THR A 311 22.96 0.83 -16.33
C THR A 311 21.59 1.50 -16.27
N GLY A 312 20.97 1.68 -17.44
CA GLY A 312 19.67 2.34 -17.54
C GLY A 312 18.55 1.64 -16.77
N GLU A 313 18.60 0.31 -16.67
CA GLU A 313 17.63 -0.52 -15.96
C GLU A 313 17.69 -0.28 -14.44
N VAL A 314 18.90 -0.28 -13.87
CA VAL A 314 19.11 -0.01 -12.44
C VAL A 314 18.78 1.45 -12.14
N GLY A 315 19.17 2.39 -13.01
CA GLY A 315 18.80 3.79 -12.89
C GLY A 315 17.28 4.01 -12.90
N PHE A 316 16.55 3.30 -13.77
CA PHE A 316 15.09 3.35 -13.81
C PHE A 316 14.45 2.81 -12.53
N LEU A 317 14.91 1.66 -12.01
CA LEU A 317 14.39 1.10 -10.76
C LEU A 317 14.68 2.00 -9.56
N LEU A 318 15.89 2.56 -9.49
CA LEU A 318 16.25 3.53 -8.44
C LEU A 318 15.36 4.76 -8.49
N MET A 319 15.14 5.32 -9.68
CA MET A 319 14.22 6.45 -9.87
C MET A 319 12.79 6.08 -9.45
N ALA A 320 12.28 4.93 -9.87
CA ALA A 320 10.93 4.49 -9.54
C ALA A 320 10.74 4.32 -8.03
N HIS A 321 11.65 3.63 -7.35
CA HIS A 321 11.59 3.45 -5.90
C HIS A 321 11.77 4.76 -5.15
N PHE A 322 12.65 5.65 -5.61
CA PHE A 322 12.78 6.99 -5.04
C PHE A 322 11.48 7.79 -5.16
N LEU A 323 10.91 7.85 -6.36
CA LEU A 323 9.67 8.60 -6.60
C LEU A 323 8.52 8.06 -5.77
N TYR A 324 8.39 6.73 -5.69
CA TYR A 324 7.33 6.09 -4.92
C TYR A 324 7.50 6.33 -3.41
N ALA A 325 8.69 6.04 -2.84
CA ALA A 325 8.96 6.26 -1.43
C ALA A 325 8.81 7.75 -1.04
N ASN A 326 9.25 8.67 -1.90
CA ASN A 326 9.10 10.10 -1.71
C ASN A 326 7.63 10.54 -1.76
N ALA A 327 6.85 10.03 -2.72
CA ALA A 327 5.43 10.34 -2.83
C ALA A 327 4.66 9.84 -1.61
N CYS A 328 4.89 8.60 -1.18
CA CYS A 328 4.28 8.05 0.02
C CYS A 328 4.67 8.82 1.29
N SER A 329 5.93 9.26 1.40
CA SER A 329 6.39 10.07 2.53
C SER A 329 5.75 11.46 2.56
N LYS A 330 5.50 12.06 1.39
CA LYS A 330 4.84 13.37 1.25
C LYS A 330 3.33 13.32 1.44
N ALA A 331 2.70 12.18 1.15
CA ALA A 331 1.28 11.97 1.30
C ALA A 331 0.97 11.10 2.54
N GLU A 332 1.87 11.09 3.53
CA GLU A 332 1.75 10.23 4.70
C GLU A 332 0.46 10.53 5.48
N GLU A 333 0.04 11.78 5.51
CA GLU A 333 -1.21 12.25 6.12
C GLU A 333 -2.47 11.77 5.39
N SER A 334 -2.35 11.29 4.15
CA SER A 334 -3.47 10.70 3.42
C SER A 334 -3.68 9.23 3.76
N ILE A 335 -2.62 8.54 4.19
CA ILE A 335 -2.66 7.10 4.53
C ILE A 335 -3.58 6.84 5.72
N VAL A 336 -3.61 7.74 6.70
CA VAL A 336 -4.45 7.61 7.91
C VAL A 336 -5.96 7.65 7.62
N THR A 337 -6.36 8.00 6.40
CA THR A 337 -7.76 8.03 5.97
C THR A 337 -8.16 6.78 5.17
N THR A 338 -7.24 5.84 4.96
CA THR A 338 -7.51 4.60 4.22
C THR A 338 -8.31 3.62 5.09
N TRP A 339 -8.59 2.42 4.57
CA TRP A 339 -9.32 1.40 5.33
C TRP A 339 -8.46 0.72 6.41
N TYR A 340 -7.16 1.07 6.50
CA TYR A 340 -6.21 0.46 7.42
C TYR A 340 -6.07 1.16 8.78
N ALA A 341 -6.54 2.42 8.91
CA ALA A 341 -6.21 3.34 10.02
C ALA A 341 -7.41 3.82 10.85
#